data_AF-A0A0Q5XEA1-F1
#
_entry.id   AF-A0A0Q5XEA1-F1
#
_cell.length_a   1.000
_cell.length_b   1.000
_cell.length_c   1.000
_cell.angle_alpha   90.00
_cell.angle_beta   90.00
_cell.angle_gamma   90.00
#
_symmetry.space_group_name_H-M   'P 1'
#
loop_
_entity.id
_entity.type
_entity.pdbx_description
1 polymer ?
#
loop_
_entity_poly.entity_id
_entity_poly.type
_entity_poly.pdbx_seq_one_letter_code
_entity_poly.pdbx_strand_id
1 'polypeptide(L)'
;MKKDWWNPMAWMQTALEAVWGIISGIWTAFLGIFGIRPRAPSGRHEDIKLEDIDQAATAEAAKQDLADILDRQRTPAEIVHAYAAAGAMDRPTVDLSALSEEQQDWLVSLSDSDYILLSASGVPACERSLRAGIVIPTVSRLHAEKPAKEAPQAVIEQTKEEMIRDRYLASIRGVQPRHQILRC
;
A
#
# COMPACT_ATOMS: atom_id res chain seq x y z
N MET A 1 1.82 -40.33 -33.40
CA MET A 1 2.56 -39.06 -33.28
C MET A 1 3.66 -39.08 -34.32
N LYS A 2 3.40 -38.47 -35.48
CA LYS A 2 4.25 -38.55 -36.68
C LYS A 2 5.19 -37.34 -36.73
N LYS A 3 6.36 -37.58 -37.35
CA LYS A 3 7.54 -36.73 -37.52
C LYS A 3 7.26 -35.33 -38.09
N ASP A 4 6.96 -34.34 -37.25
CA ASP A 4 6.90 -32.93 -37.68
C ASP A 4 8.27 -32.24 -37.70
N TRP A 5 9.29 -32.83 -37.05
CA TRP A 5 10.64 -32.26 -36.97
C TRP A 5 11.43 -32.29 -38.30
N TRP A 6 11.05 -33.14 -39.27
CA TRP A 6 11.80 -33.29 -40.52
C TRP A 6 11.27 -32.46 -41.69
N ASN A 7 10.25 -31.62 -41.49
CA ASN A 7 9.68 -30.82 -42.57
C ASN A 7 10.22 -29.38 -42.51
N PRO A 8 11.27 -29.02 -43.26
CA PRO A 8 11.90 -27.70 -43.20
C PRO A 8 10.92 -26.57 -43.54
N MET A 9 9.90 -26.85 -44.36
CA MET A 9 8.85 -25.89 -44.68
C MET A 9 7.97 -25.56 -43.48
N ALA A 10 7.71 -26.50 -42.57
CA ALA A 10 6.90 -26.25 -41.37
C ALA A 10 7.66 -25.37 -40.35
N TRP A 11 8.98 -25.55 -40.25
CA TRP A 11 9.83 -24.67 -39.44
C TRP A 11 9.90 -23.25 -40.03
N MET A 12 9.98 -23.14 -41.36
CA MET A 12 10.02 -21.84 -42.02
C MET A 12 8.70 -21.07 -41.85
N GLN A 13 7.56 -21.78 -41.89
CA GLN A 13 6.25 -21.19 -41.67
C GLN A 13 6.05 -20.73 -40.22
N THR A 14 6.45 -21.54 -39.24
CA THR A 14 6.42 -21.16 -37.82
C THR A 14 7.37 -20.00 -37.50
N ALA A 15 8.56 -19.98 -38.11
CA ALA A 15 9.49 -18.85 -38.00
C ALA A 15 8.90 -17.56 -38.60
N LEU A 16 8.24 -17.66 -39.76
CA LEU A 16 7.60 -16.52 -40.41
C LEU A 16 6.42 -15.96 -39.60
N GLU A 17 5.60 -16.84 -39.01
CA GLU A 17 4.50 -16.44 -38.12
C GLU A 17 5.01 -15.76 -36.84
N ALA A 18 6.10 -16.27 -36.25
CA ALA A 18 6.72 -15.65 -35.09
C ALA A 18 7.28 -14.25 -35.41
N VAL A 19 7.95 -14.11 -36.56
CA VAL A 19 8.47 -12.81 -37.03
C VAL A 19 7.32 -11.83 -37.29
N TRP A 20 6.23 -12.28 -37.92
CA TRP A 20 5.05 -11.45 -38.15
C TRP A 20 4.36 -11.02 -36.84
N GLY A 21 4.32 -11.90 -35.83
CA GLY A 21 3.81 -11.58 -34.49
C GLY A 21 4.63 -10.49 -33.80
N ILE A 22 5.95 -10.54 -33.90
CA ILE A 22 6.84 -9.52 -33.34
C ILE A 22 6.67 -8.18 -34.06
N ILE A 23 6.63 -8.20 -35.41
CA ILE A 23 6.43 -6.99 -36.22
C ILE A 23 5.07 -6.33 -35.92
N SER A 24 4.00 -7.12 -35.83
CA SER A 24 2.67 -6.60 -35.48
C SER A 24 2.58 -6.12 -34.03
N GLY A 25 3.31 -6.74 -33.10
CA GLY A 25 3.44 -6.24 -31.72
C GLY A 25 4.15 -4.89 -31.64
N ILE A 26 5.25 -4.72 -32.37
CA ILE A 26 5.97 -3.45 -32.45
C ILE A 26 5.11 -2.38 -33.13
N TRP A 27 4.40 -2.74 -34.21
CA TRP A 27 3.52 -1.83 -34.92
C TRP A 27 2.32 -1.38 -34.07
N THR A 28 1.72 -2.29 -33.29
CA THR A 28 0.62 -1.94 -32.36
C THR A 28 1.09 -1.09 -31.18
N ALA A 29 2.30 -1.34 -30.66
CA ALA A 29 2.92 -0.47 -29.66
C ALA A 29 3.19 0.94 -30.23
N PHE A 30 3.71 1.02 -31.46
CA PHE A 30 3.95 2.29 -32.15
C PHE A 30 2.64 3.04 -32.43
N LEU A 31 1.60 2.38 -32.94
CA LEU A 31 0.26 2.98 -33.12
C LEU A 31 -0.37 3.40 -31.79
N GLY A 32 -0.10 2.68 -30.71
CA GLY A 32 -0.52 3.04 -29.35
C GLY A 32 0.10 4.35 -28.84
N ILE A 33 1.32 4.69 -29.28
CA ILE A 33 1.96 5.98 -28.98
C ILE A 33 1.27 7.14 -29.73
N PHE A 34 0.73 6.88 -30.93
CA PHE A 34 -0.06 7.86 -31.70
C PHE A 34 -1.55 7.91 -31.33
N GLY A 35 -1.95 7.27 -30.23
CA GLY A 35 -3.33 7.32 -29.73
C GLY A 35 -4.33 6.46 -30.50
N ILE A 36 -3.88 5.69 -31.50
CA ILE A 36 -4.70 4.73 -32.24
C ILE A 36 -4.64 3.40 -31.49
N ARG A 37 -5.32 3.35 -30.34
CA ARG A 37 -5.56 2.07 -29.65
C ARG A 37 -6.76 1.41 -30.32
N PRO A 38 -6.64 0.18 -30.88
CA PRO A 38 -7.83 -0.56 -31.27
C PRO A 38 -8.69 -0.72 -30.03
N ARG A 39 -9.85 -0.06 -30.03
CA ARG A 39 -10.84 -0.13 -28.95
C ARG A 39 -11.12 -1.62 -28.77
N ALA A 40 -10.93 -2.12 -27.55
CA ALA A 40 -11.25 -3.50 -27.21
C ALA A 40 -12.64 -3.82 -27.79
N PRO A 41 -12.87 -5.04 -28.35
CA PRO A 41 -14.20 -5.42 -28.78
C PRO A 41 -15.11 -5.16 -27.60
N SER A 42 -15.99 -4.16 -27.76
CA SER A 42 -16.99 -3.83 -26.75
C SER A 42 -17.80 -5.11 -26.61
N GLY A 43 -17.51 -5.87 -25.55
CA GLY A 43 -18.39 -6.90 -25.08
C GLY A 43 -19.77 -6.25 -25.05
N ARG A 44 -20.66 -6.82 -25.86
CA ARG A 44 -22.11 -6.74 -25.77
C ARG A 44 -22.54 -5.60 -24.86
N HIS A 45 -22.89 -4.45 -25.44
CA HIS A 45 -23.60 -3.42 -24.69
C HIS A 45 -24.78 -4.12 -24.01
N GLU A 46 -24.66 -4.37 -22.71
CA GLU A 46 -25.79 -4.74 -21.88
C GLU A 46 -26.75 -3.57 -22.07
N ASP A 47 -27.94 -3.85 -22.60
CA ASP A 47 -29.02 -2.87 -22.69
C ASP A 47 -29.27 -2.40 -21.26
N ILE A 48 -28.64 -1.30 -20.86
CA ILE A 48 -28.91 -0.63 -19.58
C ILE A 48 -30.34 -0.15 -19.71
N LYS A 49 -31.27 -0.91 -19.13
CA LYS A 49 -32.68 -0.54 -19.15
C LYS A 49 -32.89 0.55 -18.12
N LEU A 50 -33.97 1.31 -18.30
CA LEU A 50 -34.35 2.32 -17.31
C LEU A 50 -34.52 1.71 -15.91
N GLU A 51 -34.93 0.45 -15.85
CA GLU A 51 -35.05 -0.31 -14.60
C GLU A 51 -33.71 -0.51 -13.87
N ASP A 52 -32.58 -0.61 -14.59
CA ASP A 52 -31.25 -0.73 -13.99
C ASP A 52 -30.78 0.61 -13.39
N ILE A 53 -31.24 1.73 -13.96
CA ILE A 53 -30.97 3.08 -13.44
C ILE A 53 -31.76 3.31 -12.14
N ASP A 54 -33.02 2.88 -12.08
CA ASP A 54 -33.82 2.97 -10.86
C ASP A 54 -33.28 2.05 -9.76
N GLN A 55 -32.79 0.86 -10.11
CA GLN A 55 -32.10 -0.03 -9.16
C GLN A 55 -30.77 0.55 -8.66
N ALA A 56 -30.00 1.19 -9.54
CA ALA A 56 -28.77 1.87 -9.14
C ALA A 56 -29.07 3.09 -8.24
N ALA A 57 -30.06 3.91 -8.58
CA ALA A 57 -30.45 5.08 -7.81
C ALA A 57 -30.99 4.70 -6.43
N THR A 58 -31.80 3.65 -6.33
CA THR A 58 -32.30 3.15 -5.03
C THR A 58 -31.19 2.50 -4.20
N ALA A 59 -30.23 1.80 -4.84
CA ALA A 59 -29.07 1.26 -4.15
C ALA A 59 -28.12 2.36 -3.64
N GLU A 60 -28.00 3.48 -4.35
CA GLU A 60 -27.22 4.64 -3.91
C GLU A 60 -27.92 5.39 -2.77
N ALA A 61 -29.24 5.60 -2.87
CA ALA A 61 -30.03 6.19 -1.79
C ALA A 61 -29.94 5.36 -0.51
N ALA A 62 -30.06 4.03 -0.61
CA ALA A 62 -29.89 3.14 0.55
C ALA A 62 -28.48 3.19 1.14
N LYS A 63 -27.43 3.37 0.32
CA LYS A 63 -26.06 3.56 0.80
C LYS A 63 -25.88 4.90 1.50
N GLN A 64 -26.49 5.96 0.98
CA GLN A 64 -26.48 7.29 1.60
C GLN A 64 -27.23 7.28 2.93
N ASP A 65 -28.41 6.65 3.01
CA ASP A 65 -29.16 6.51 4.26
C ASP A 65 -28.36 5.74 5.33
N LEU A 66 -27.67 4.67 4.93
CA LEU A 66 -26.79 3.92 5.83
C LEU A 66 -25.55 4.73 6.25
N ALA A 67 -24.96 5.50 5.34
CA ALA A 67 -23.85 6.39 5.65
C ALA A 67 -24.29 7.51 6.62
N ASP A 68 -25.46 8.10 6.43
CA ASP A 68 -26.03 9.12 7.31
C ASP A 68 -26.37 8.56 8.69
N ILE A 69 -26.87 7.32 8.78
CA ILE A 69 -27.11 6.65 10.07
C ILE A 69 -25.79 6.35 10.78
N LEU A 70 -24.76 5.91 10.06
CA LEU A 70 -23.43 5.68 10.62
C LEU A 70 -22.75 6.99 11.02
N ASP A 71 -22.93 8.07 10.28
CA ASP A 71 -22.41 9.40 10.60
C ASP A 71 -23.06 9.97 11.85
N ARG A 72 -24.37 9.77 12.02
CA ARG A 72 -25.06 10.10 13.28
C ARG A 72 -24.62 9.26 14.48
N GLN A 73 -23.99 8.10 14.26
CA GLN A 73 -23.46 7.23 15.30
C GLN A 73 -21.95 7.38 15.52
N ARG A 74 -21.26 8.22 14.75
CA ARG A 74 -19.82 8.43 14.96
C ARG A 74 -19.56 8.99 16.34
N THR A 75 -18.59 8.38 17.01
CA THR A 75 -18.10 8.91 18.28
C THR A 75 -17.38 10.25 18.04
N PRO A 76 -17.37 11.17 19.02
CA PRO A 76 -16.63 12.43 18.90
C PRO A 76 -15.15 12.23 18.53
N ALA A 77 -14.54 11.14 18.99
CA ALA A 77 -13.16 10.79 18.66
C ALA A 77 -12.96 10.40 17.19
N GLU A 78 -13.93 9.74 16.58
CA GLU A 78 -13.93 9.41 15.15
C GLU A 78 -14.11 10.65 14.28
N ILE A 79 -14.94 11.60 14.72
CA ILE A 79 -15.12 12.88 14.04
C ILE A 79 -13.81 13.68 14.05
N VAL A 80 -13.12 13.77 15.20
CA VAL A 80 -11.80 14.40 15.28
C VAL A 80 -10.78 13.69 14.39
N HIS A 81 -10.78 12.36 14.36
CA HIS A 81 -9.86 11.61 13.51
C HIS A 81 -10.14 11.86 12.02
N ALA A 82 -11.41 11.86 11.61
CA ALA A 82 -11.83 12.17 10.24
C ALA A 82 -11.49 13.61 9.86
N TYR A 83 -11.71 14.57 10.74
CA TYR A 83 -11.35 15.98 10.53
C TYR A 83 -9.83 16.16 10.38
N ALA A 84 -9.04 15.51 11.24
CA ALA A 84 -7.58 15.57 11.18
C ALA A 84 -7.01 14.87 9.93
N ALA A 85 -7.69 13.82 9.43
CA ALA A 85 -7.33 13.11 8.21
C ALA A 85 -7.78 13.86 6.93
N ALA A 86 -8.79 14.72 7.03
CA ALA A 86 -9.28 15.52 5.91
C ALA A 86 -8.25 16.58 5.49
N GLY A 87 -8.11 16.74 4.16
CA GLY A 87 -7.30 17.82 3.59
C GLY A 87 -7.92 19.19 3.89
N ALA A 88 -7.11 20.25 3.80
CA ALA A 88 -7.55 21.61 4.14
C ALA A 88 -8.83 22.07 3.41
N MET A 89 -9.05 21.58 2.17
CA MET A 89 -10.25 21.88 1.38
C MET A 89 -11.50 21.12 1.85
N ASP A 90 -11.32 19.94 2.44
CA ASP A 90 -12.43 19.04 2.83
C ASP A 90 -12.82 19.22 4.30
N ARG A 91 -11.95 19.77 5.15
CA ARG A 91 -12.23 20.09 6.56
C ARG A 91 -13.56 20.83 6.82
N PRO A 92 -13.96 21.87 6.06
CA PRO A 92 -15.23 22.55 6.29
C PRO A 92 -16.47 21.71 5.95
N THR A 93 -16.31 20.59 5.25
CA THR A 93 -17.43 19.69 4.91
C THR A 93 -17.72 18.66 6.01
N VAL A 94 -16.82 18.51 6.98
CA VAL A 94 -16.97 17.56 8.09
C VAL A 94 -17.92 18.14 9.13
N ASP A 95 -18.97 17.41 9.46
CA ASP A 95 -19.90 17.81 10.51
C ASP A 95 -19.24 17.68 11.90
N LEU A 96 -19.19 18.80 12.63
CA LEU A 96 -18.65 18.90 13.99
C LEU A 96 -19.74 19.03 15.05
N SER A 97 -21.03 18.93 14.67
CA SER A 97 -22.17 19.16 15.56
C SER A 97 -22.20 18.27 16.82
N ALA A 98 -21.53 17.11 16.78
CA ALA A 98 -21.43 16.21 17.93
C ALA A 98 -20.33 16.59 18.94
N LEU A 99 -19.49 17.58 18.65
CA LEU A 99 -18.46 18.12 19.56
C LEU A 99 -19.00 19.32 20.34
N SER A 100 -18.53 19.51 21.58
CA SER A 100 -18.81 20.75 22.33
C SER A 100 -18.07 21.94 21.72
N GLU A 101 -18.55 23.17 21.97
CA GLU A 101 -17.91 24.40 21.46
C GLU A 101 -16.43 24.47 21.84
N GLU A 102 -16.08 24.15 23.09
CA GLU A 102 -14.68 24.12 23.56
C GLU A 102 -13.82 23.11 22.77
N GLN A 103 -14.39 21.96 22.39
CA GLN A 103 -13.69 20.94 21.60
C GLN A 103 -13.53 21.36 20.14
N GLN A 104 -14.52 22.07 19.58
CA GLN A 104 -14.44 22.62 18.23
C GLN A 104 -13.38 23.73 18.16
N ASP A 105 -13.37 24.65 19.13
CA ASP A 105 -12.37 25.71 19.23
C ASP A 105 -10.96 25.13 19.38
N TRP A 106 -10.80 24.12 20.25
CA TRP A 106 -9.55 23.39 20.37
C TRP A 106 -9.15 22.79 19.02
N LEU A 107 -10.04 22.06 18.35
CA LEU A 107 -9.75 21.37 17.10
C LEU A 107 -9.33 22.34 16.00
N VAL A 108 -10.00 23.50 15.87
CA VAL A 108 -9.69 24.54 14.87
C VAL A 108 -8.41 25.31 15.21
N SER A 109 -8.02 25.38 16.48
CA SER A 109 -6.78 26.04 16.93
C SER A 109 -5.49 25.26 16.63
N LEU A 110 -5.61 23.97 16.25
CA LEU A 110 -4.48 23.10 16.03
C LEU A 110 -3.68 23.47 14.77
N SER A 111 -2.38 23.16 14.80
CA SER A 111 -1.51 23.33 13.64
C SER A 111 -1.65 22.18 12.64
N ASP A 112 -1.22 22.40 11.39
CA ASP A 112 -1.19 21.32 10.40
C ASP A 112 -0.33 20.12 10.82
N SER A 113 0.76 20.35 11.56
CA SER A 113 1.55 19.26 12.15
C SER A 113 0.78 18.45 13.18
N ASP A 114 -0.08 19.09 13.97
CA ASP A 114 -0.88 18.41 14.97
C ASP A 114 -1.97 17.54 14.32
N TYR A 115 -2.58 18.01 13.25
CA TYR A 115 -3.53 17.21 12.46
C TYR A 115 -2.86 15.97 11.85
N ILE A 116 -1.62 16.08 11.37
CA ILE A 116 -0.85 14.93 10.88
C ILE A 116 -0.59 13.93 12.02
N LEU A 117 -0.22 14.40 13.21
CA LEU A 117 0.01 13.53 14.37
C LEU A 117 -1.27 12.84 14.85
N LEU A 118 -2.40 13.55 14.85
CA LEU A 118 -3.72 13.01 15.22
C LEU A 118 -4.19 11.97 14.20
N SER A 119 -4.12 12.27 12.90
CA SER A 119 -4.53 11.34 11.85
C SER A 119 -3.69 10.06 11.85
N ALA A 120 -2.37 10.16 12.08
CA ALA A 120 -1.48 9.01 12.16
C ALA A 120 -1.62 8.18 13.46
N SER A 121 -2.02 8.79 14.57
CA SER A 121 -2.12 8.12 15.86
C SER A 121 -3.43 7.32 16.05
N GLY A 122 -4.46 7.65 15.29
CA GLY A 122 -5.74 6.93 15.22
C GLY A 122 -6.76 7.30 16.31
N VAL A 123 -7.99 6.81 16.14
CA VAL A 123 -9.16 7.09 17.00
C VAL A 123 -8.90 7.05 18.52
N PRO A 124 -8.23 6.05 19.13
CA PRO A 124 -8.02 6.03 20.58
C PRO A 124 -7.09 7.16 21.07
N ALA A 125 -6.20 7.66 20.22
CA ALA A 125 -5.36 8.81 20.54
C ALA A 125 -6.18 10.10 20.48
N CYS A 126 -7.06 10.23 19.49
CA CYS A 126 -8.00 11.33 19.38
C CYS A 126 -8.92 11.42 20.60
N GLU A 127 -9.44 10.30 21.10
CA GLU A 127 -10.28 10.27 22.30
C GLU A 127 -9.53 10.80 23.54
N ARG A 128 -8.28 10.37 23.75
CA ARG A 128 -7.45 10.87 24.86
C ARG A 128 -7.11 12.35 24.70
N SER A 129 -6.81 12.76 23.48
CA SER A 129 -6.47 14.15 23.16
C SER A 129 -7.65 15.09 23.40
N LEU A 130 -8.84 14.67 22.96
CA LEU A 130 -10.10 15.41 23.13
C LEU A 130 -10.51 15.50 24.61
N ARG A 131 -10.29 14.44 25.42
CA ARG A 131 -10.51 14.50 26.87
C ARG A 131 -9.53 15.42 27.60
N ALA A 132 -8.30 15.51 27.11
CA ALA A 132 -7.24 16.28 27.74
C ALA A 132 -7.13 17.73 27.23
N GLY A 133 -7.77 18.06 26.10
CA GLY A 133 -7.63 19.36 25.43
C GLY A 133 -6.22 19.61 24.88
N ILE A 134 -5.43 18.55 24.65
CA ILE A 134 -4.05 18.62 24.15
C ILE A 134 -3.79 17.45 23.22
N VAL A 135 -2.87 17.61 22.25
CA VAL A 135 -2.51 16.58 21.29
C VAL A 135 -1.64 15.51 21.97
N ILE A 136 -2.18 14.30 22.14
CA ILE A 136 -1.48 13.16 22.76
C ILE A 136 -1.31 12.06 21.72
N PRO A 137 -0.20 12.06 20.94
CA PRO A 137 0.02 11.08 19.89
C PRO A 137 0.35 9.69 20.48
N THR A 138 -0.09 8.64 19.78
CA THR A 138 0.34 7.27 20.07
C THR A 138 1.64 6.95 19.35
N VAL A 139 2.76 7.06 20.07
CA VAL A 139 4.11 6.82 19.55
C VAL A 139 4.31 5.44 18.92
N SER A 140 3.62 4.41 19.43
CA SER A 140 3.71 3.04 18.90
C SER A 140 3.21 2.88 17.46
N ARG A 141 2.25 3.72 17.03
CA ARG A 141 1.73 3.70 15.65
C ARG A 141 2.54 4.58 14.71
N LEU A 142 3.10 5.68 15.21
CA LEU A 142 3.97 6.56 14.42
C LEU A 142 5.24 5.85 13.93
N HIS A 143 5.70 4.80 14.64
CA HIS A 143 6.84 3.99 14.23
C HIS A 143 6.52 2.85 13.26
N ALA A 144 5.25 2.59 12.95
CA ALA A 144 4.86 1.41 12.17
C ALA A 144 5.15 1.53 10.66
N GLU A 145 5.50 2.71 10.15
CA GLU A 145 5.63 2.98 8.72
C GLU A 145 7.08 3.13 8.22
N LYS A 146 8.06 2.58 8.94
CA LYS A 146 9.28 2.11 8.27
C LYS A 146 9.16 0.61 8.12
N PRO A 147 8.90 0.06 6.90
CA PRO A 147 9.35 -1.30 6.66
C PRO A 147 10.83 -1.29 6.99
N ALA A 148 11.19 -2.04 8.03
CA ALA A 148 12.56 -2.27 8.39
C ALA A 148 13.22 -2.90 7.16
N LYS A 149 13.78 -2.06 6.30
CA LYS A 149 14.79 -2.46 5.35
C LYS A 149 15.85 -3.08 6.24
N GLU A 150 15.88 -4.41 6.23
CA GLU A 150 16.78 -5.23 7.03
C GLU A 150 18.11 -4.50 7.07
N ALA A 151 18.50 -4.02 8.26
CA ALA A 151 19.84 -3.51 8.43
C ALA A 151 20.74 -4.62 7.92
N PRO A 152 21.64 -4.37 6.93
CA PRO A 152 22.57 -5.40 6.54
C PRO A 152 23.25 -5.84 7.82
N GLN A 153 23.06 -7.10 8.20
CA GLN A 153 23.78 -7.68 9.32
C GLN A 153 25.24 -7.36 9.02
N ALA A 154 25.82 -6.46 9.82
CA ALA A 154 27.22 -6.14 9.69
C ALA A 154 27.93 -7.47 9.89
N VAL A 155 28.42 -8.05 8.80
CA VAL A 155 29.41 -9.12 8.88
C VAL A 155 30.53 -8.49 9.69
N ILE A 156 30.62 -8.86 10.96
CA ILE A 156 31.73 -8.48 11.81
C ILE A 156 32.92 -9.16 11.15
N GLU A 157 33.67 -8.41 10.34
CA GLU A 157 34.99 -8.85 9.89
C GLU A 157 35.79 -9.07 11.17
N GLN A 158 35.89 -10.33 11.60
CA GLN A 158 36.74 -10.73 12.71
C GLN A 158 38.13 -10.21 12.37
N THR A 159 38.55 -9.18 13.11
CA THR A 159 39.83 -8.52 12.88
C THR A 159 40.91 -9.54 13.17
N LYS A 160 42.02 -9.52 12.42
CA LYS A 160 43.10 -10.52 12.52
C LYS A 160 43.56 -10.77 13.97
N GLU A 161 43.44 -9.76 14.83
CA GLU A 161 43.72 -9.81 16.25
C GLU A 161 42.81 -10.76 17.03
N GLU A 162 41.51 -10.77 16.75
CA GLU A 162 40.55 -11.69 17.38
C GLU A 162 40.82 -13.12 16.94
N MET A 163 41.15 -13.33 15.66
CA MET A 163 41.52 -14.64 15.14
C MET A 163 42.81 -15.18 15.76
N ILE A 164 43.80 -14.31 16.02
CA ILE A 164 45.05 -14.68 16.72
C ILE A 164 44.76 -14.99 18.19
N ARG A 165 43.91 -14.20 18.85
CA ARG A 165 43.52 -14.40 20.25
C ARG A 165 42.80 -15.74 20.45
N ASP A 166 41.86 -16.08 19.58
CA ASP A 166 41.14 -17.35 19.64
C ASP A 166 42.07 -18.55 19.39
N ARG A 167 42.99 -18.43 18.43
CA ARG A 167 43.98 -19.48 18.16
C ARG A 167 44.94 -19.70 19.34
N TYR A 168 45.35 -18.61 20.00
CA TYR A 168 46.19 -18.68 21.19
C TYR A 168 45.45 -19.33 22.37
N LEU A 169 44.19 -18.93 22.61
CA LEU A 169 43.35 -19.53 23.66
C LEU A 169 43.06 -21.01 23.41
N ALA A 170 42.86 -21.42 22.15
CA ALA A 170 42.70 -22.82 21.78
C ALA A 170 43.97 -23.65 22.05
N SER A 171 45.16 -23.08 21.80
CA SER A 171 46.43 -23.75 22.04
C SER A 171 46.71 -24.00 23.54
N ILE A 172 46.30 -23.07 24.40
CA ILE A 172 46.47 -23.19 25.86
C ILE A 172 45.46 -24.17 26.46
N ARG A 173 44.22 -24.21 25.93
CA ARG A 173 43.14 -25.05 26.46
C ARG A 173 43.10 -26.47 25.89
N GLY A 174 43.97 -26.81 24.93
CA GLY A 174 44.03 -28.14 24.33
C GLY A 174 42.80 -28.54 23.52
N VAL A 175 41.89 -27.60 23.22
CA VAL A 175 40.68 -27.85 22.44
C VAL A 175 40.96 -27.47 20.98
N GLN A 176 41.14 -28.47 20.12
CA GLN A 176 41.20 -28.21 18.68
C GLN A 176 39.85 -27.69 18.17
N PRO A 177 39.81 -26.56 17.43
CA PRO A 177 38.58 -26.13 16.77
C PRO A 177 38.28 -27.10 15.63
N ARG A 178 37.14 -27.78 15.74
CA ARG A 178 36.63 -28.69 14.72
C ARG A 178 36.21 -27.86 13.51
N HIS A 179 37.01 -27.86 12.44
CA HIS A 179 36.63 -27.28 11.16
C HIS A 179 35.37 -27.99 10.66
N GLN A 180 34.20 -27.36 10.78
CA GLN A 180 33.03 -27.74 10.02
C GLN A 180 33.20 -27.20 8.60
N ILE A 181 33.65 -28.07 7.70
CA ILE A 181 33.58 -27.85 6.26
C ILE A 181 32.10 -28.00 5.89
N LEU A 182 31.40 -26.88 5.72
CA LEU A 182 30.11 -26.88 5.03
C LEU A 182 30.39 -27.06 3.53
N ARG A 183 30.13 -28.28 3.03
CA ARG A 183 30.03 -28.54 1.59
C ARG A 183 28.76 -27.87 1.07
N CYS A 184 28.92 -27.06 0.03
CA CYS A 184 27.85 -26.61 -0.85
C CYS A 184 27.14 -27.79 -1.53
#